data_AF-A0A133UYY4-F1
#
_entry.id   AF-A0A133UYY4-F1
#
_cell.length_a   1.000
_cell.length_b   1.000
_cell.length_c   1.000
_cell.angle_alpha   90.00
_cell.angle_beta   90.00
_cell.angle_gamma   90.00
#
_symmetry.space_group_name_H-M   'P 1'
#
loop_
_entity.id
_entity.type
_entity.pdbx_description
1 polymer ?
#
loop_
_entity_poly.entity_id
_entity_poly.type
_entity_poly.pdbx_seq_one_letter_code
_entity_poly.pdbx_strand_id
1 'polypeptide(L)' 'MKESEETIDNQLRKPTKKPTLRWIFQLFEDVHYVKIEEDNNTRFEVENIRPDGETALKLLGSDYMDYYLLSES' A
#
# COMPACT_ATOMS: atom_id res chain seq x y z
N MET A 1 -1.84 0.18 -15.39
CA MET A 1 -0.59 -0.36 -14.81
C MET A 1 0.48 -0.22 -15.88
N LYS A 2 1.55 0.54 -15.62
CA LYS A 2 2.71 0.59 -16.53
C LYS A 2 3.29 -0.83 -16.64
N GLU A 3 3.87 -1.18 -17.79
CA GLU A 3 4.64 -2.42 -17.91
C GLU A 3 5.85 -2.32 -16.97
N SER A 4 5.71 -2.90 -15.79
CA SER A 4 6.75 -3.04 -14.79
C SER A 4 7.23 -4.49 -14.79
N GLU A 5 8.54 -4.69 -14.63
CA GLU A 5 9.10 -6.03 -14.40
C GLU A 5 8.90 -6.51 -12.96
N GLU A 6 8.50 -5.62 -12.05
CA GLU A 6 8.25 -5.94 -10.65
C GLU A 6 7.02 -6.84 -10.51
N THR A 7 7.14 -7.82 -9.63
CA THR A 7 6.11 -8.81 -9.32
C THR A 7 5.69 -8.68 -7.87
N ILE A 8 4.41 -8.90 -7.61
CA ILE A 8 3.90 -9.04 -6.24
C ILE A 8 3.74 -10.53 -5.98
N ASP A 9 4.07 -10.98 -4.78
CA ASP A 9 3.75 -12.34 -4.36
C ASP A 9 2.23 -12.56 -4.40
N ASN A 10 1.77 -13.73 -4.84
CA ASN A 10 0.37 -14.11 -4.82
C ASN A 10 -0.03 -14.73 -3.45
N GLN A 11 -1.28 -15.17 -3.34
CA GLN A 11 -1.81 -15.86 -2.14
C GLN A 11 -0.99 -17.07 -1.66
N LEU A 12 -0.18 -17.67 -2.53
CA LEU A 12 0.70 -18.80 -2.23
C LEU A 12 2.17 -18.36 -2.01
N ARG A 13 2.44 -17.06 -1.85
CA ARG A 13 3.79 -16.47 -1.75
C ARG A 13 4.67 -16.79 -2.95
N LYS A 14 4.06 -16.81 -4.15
CA LYS A 14 4.78 -16.95 -5.41
C LYS A 14 4.73 -15.64 -6.19
N PRO A 15 5.86 -15.15 -6.71
CA PRO A 15 5.88 -13.96 -7.53
C PRO A 15 4.92 -14.07 -8.72
N THR A 16 4.08 -13.06 -8.93
CA THR A 16 3.18 -12.98 -10.08
C THR A 16 3.18 -11.58 -10.70
N LYS A 17 3.12 -11.52 -12.03
CA LYS A 17 2.88 -10.29 -12.81
C LYS A 17 1.39 -9.95 -12.92
N LYS A 18 0.51 -10.89 -12.54
CA LYS A 18 -0.95 -10.77 -12.68
C LYS A 18 -1.64 -11.15 -11.37
N PRO A 19 -1.49 -10.36 -10.30
CA PRO A 19 -2.25 -10.57 -9.08
C PRO A 19 -3.75 -10.39 -9.35
N THR A 20 -4.59 -11.11 -8.63
CA THR A 20 -6.04 -10.90 -8.70
C THR A 20 -6.40 -9.62 -7.94
N LEU A 21 -7.46 -8.93 -8.37
CA LEU A 21 -7.93 -7.74 -7.64
C LEU A 21 -8.30 -8.07 -6.18
N ARG A 22 -8.89 -9.25 -5.94
CA ARG A 22 -9.15 -9.75 -4.58
C ARG A 22 -7.87 -9.81 -3.76
N TRP A 23 -6.79 -10.37 -4.29
CA TRP A 23 -5.53 -10.45 -3.58
C TRP A 23 -4.96 -9.07 -3.27
N ILE A 24 -5.02 -8.13 -4.22
CA ILE A 24 -4.61 -6.74 -3.99
C ILE A 24 -5.36 -6.15 -2.79
N PHE A 25 -6.68 -6.32 -2.69
CA PHE A 25 -7.42 -5.83 -1.52
C PHE A 25 -7.00 -6.50 -0.20
N GLN A 26 -6.70 -7.79 -0.22
CA GLN A 26 -6.23 -8.52 0.96
C GLN A 26 -4.89 -7.98 1.49
N LEU A 27 -4.03 -7.45 0.61
CA LEU A 27 -2.76 -6.83 1.05
C LEU A 27 -2.98 -5.62 1.96
N PHE A 28 -4.13 -4.96 1.86
CA PHE A 28 -4.50 -3.78 2.65
C PHE A 28 -5.47 -4.07 3.80
N GLU A 29 -5.81 -5.34 4.06
CA GLU A 29 -6.56 -5.71 5.26
C GLU A 29 -5.76 -5.35 6.52
N ASP A 30 -6.45 -4.79 7.51
CA ASP A 30 -5.90 -4.24 8.77
C ASP A 30 -4.97 -3.03 8.63
N VAL A 31 -4.94 -2.34 7.49
CA VAL A 31 -4.30 -1.02 7.41
C VAL A 31 -5.16 0.00 8.13
N HIS A 32 -4.53 0.84 8.97
CA HIS A 32 -5.24 1.82 9.80
C HIS A 32 -4.82 3.24 9.45
N TYR A 33 -5.80 4.12 9.24
CA TYR A 33 -5.58 5.56 9.14
C TYR A 33 -5.81 6.19 10.51
N VAL A 34 -4.75 6.66 11.15
CA VAL A 34 -4.76 7.13 12.53
C VAL A 34 -4.66 8.64 12.55
N LYS A 35 -5.57 9.29 13.29
CA LYS A 35 -5.46 10.70 13.64
C LYS A 35 -4.91 10.81 15.05
N ILE A 36 -3.80 11.53 15.21
CA ILE A 36 -3.18 11.79 16.50
C ILE A 36 -3.34 13.28 16.80
N GLU A 37 -4.07 13.55 17.87
CA GLU A 37 -4.30 14.89 18.40
C GLU A 37 -3.43 15.09 19.64
N GLU A 38 -2.47 15.99 19.55
CA GLU A 38 -1.69 16.52 20.67
C GLU A 38 -2.05 18.00 20.84
N ASP A 39 -1.93 18.55 22.05
CA ASP A 39 -2.49 19.85 22.47
C ASP A 39 -2.63 20.93 21.37
N ASN A 40 -1.59 21.17 20.57
CA ASN A 40 -1.57 22.15 19.47
C ASN A 40 -1.20 21.56 18.09
N ASN A 41 -1.16 20.23 17.94
CA ASN A 41 -0.79 19.59 16.69
C ASN A 41 -1.71 18.43 16.34
N THR A 42 -2.12 18.35 15.08
CA THR A 42 -2.83 17.19 14.55
C THR A 42 -1.97 16.60 13.45
N ARG A 43 -1.60 15.32 13.62
CA ARG A 43 -0.90 14.56 12.59
C ARG A 43 -1.70 13.33 12.20
N PHE A 44 -1.50 12.89 10.97
CA PHE A 44 -2.11 11.68 10.43
C PHE A 44 -1.00 10.69 10.14
N GLU A 45 -1.26 9.43 10.47
CA GLU A 45 -0.34 8.32 10.19
C GLU A 45 -1.13 7.18 9.55
N VAL A 46 -0.44 6.39 8.73
CA VAL A 46 -0.98 5.14 8.20
C VAL A 46 -0.16 3.99 8.74
N GLU A 47 -0.81 3.12 9.49
CA GLU A 47 -0.20 2.02 10.21
C GLU A 47 -0.48 0.68 9.56
N ASN A 48 0.40 -0.29 9.83
CA ASN A 48 0.26 -1.70 9.43
C ASN A 48 0.24 -1.94 7.89
N ILE A 49 0.90 -1.08 7.11
CA ILE A 49 1.19 -1.38 5.71
C ILE A 49 2.29 -2.45 5.66
N ARG A 50 1.95 -3.62 5.12
CA ARG A 50 2.92 -4.72 4.92
C ARG A 50 3.82 -4.43 3.71
N PRO A 51 5.05 -4.97 3.66
CA PRO A 51 5.96 -4.77 2.51
C PRO A 51 5.35 -5.11 1.14
N ASP A 52 4.52 -6.15 1.07
CA ASP A 52 3.81 -6.54 -0.15
C ASP A 52 2.76 -5.48 -0.57
N GLY A 53 2.14 -4.83 0.41
CA GLY A 53 1.21 -3.72 0.20
C GLY A 53 1.92 -2.46 -0.31
N GLU A 54 3.09 -2.12 0.25
CA GLU A 54 3.91 -1.02 -0.28
C GLU A 54 4.34 -1.28 -1.73
N THR A 55 4.76 -2.51 -2.03
CA THR A 55 5.12 -2.92 -3.39
C THR A 55 3.92 -2.80 -4.33
N ALA A 56 2.74 -3.20 -3.88
CA ALA A 56 1.50 -3.04 -4.64
C ALA A 56 1.19 -1.55 -4.93
N LEU A 57 1.35 -0.67 -3.94
CA LEU A 57 1.13 0.78 -4.12
C LEU A 57 2.12 1.40 -5.11
N LYS A 58 3.41 1.07 -5.00
CA LYS A 58 4.44 1.52 -5.95
C LYS A 58 4.12 1.10 -7.40
N LEU A 59 3.63 -0.13 -7.57
CA LEU A 59 3.21 -0.65 -8.88
C LEU A 59 1.95 0.02 -9.44
N LEU A 60 1.02 0.41 -8.57
CA LEU A 60 -0.20 1.11 -8.95
C LEU A 60 0.09 2.57 -9.33
N GLY A 61 1.06 3.21 -8.67
CA GLY A 61 1.57 4.54 -8.97
C GLY A 61 1.34 5.55 -7.84
N SER A 62 1.88 6.76 -8.03
CA SER A 62 1.88 7.85 -7.04
C SER A 62 0.49 8.17 -6.52
N ASP A 63 -0.51 8.27 -7.39
CA ASP A 63 -1.89 8.62 -7.02
C ASP A 63 -2.46 7.67 -5.96
N TYR A 64 -2.02 6.41 -5.94
CA TYR A 64 -2.42 5.43 -4.94
C TYR A 64 -1.60 5.55 -3.65
N MET A 65 -0.31 5.88 -3.75
CA MET A 65 0.57 6.10 -2.60
C MET A 65 0.14 7.30 -1.76
N ASP A 66 -0.39 8.36 -2.38
CA ASP A 66 -0.87 9.57 -1.71
C ASP A 66 -1.96 9.25 -0.65
N TYR A 67 -2.88 8.32 -0.96
CA TYR A 67 -3.94 7.91 -0.02
C TYR A 67 -3.40 7.26 1.25
N TYR A 68 -2.18 6.73 1.20
CA TYR A 68 -1.52 6.07 2.31
C TYR A 68 -0.44 6.94 2.95
N LEU A 69 -0.36 8.22 2.59
CA LEU A 69 0.67 9.16 3.08
C LEU A 69 2.11 8.68 2.77
N LEU A 70 2.28 7.88 1.72
CA LEU A 70 3.56 7.27 1.32
C LEU A 70 4.22 7.95 0.12
N SER A 71 3.64 9.01 -0.41
CA SER A 71 4.17 9.77 -1.53
C SER A 71 5.50 10.42 -1.15
N GLU A 72 6.58 10.10 -1.88
CA GLU A 72 7.83 10.84 -1.73
C GLU A 72 7.61 12.31 -2.15
N SER A 73 8.04 13.24 -1.29
CA SER A 73 8.06 14.68 -1.57
C SER A 73 9.24 15.06 -2.46
#